data_AF-A0A0W0F0I8-F1
#
_entry.id   AF-A0A0W0F0I8-F1
#
_cell.length_a   1.000
_cell.length_b   1.000
_cell.length_c   1.000
_cell.angle_alpha   90.00
_cell.angle_beta   90.00
_cell.angle_gamma   90.00
#
_symmetry.space_group_name_H-M   'P 1'
#
loop_
_entity.id
_entity.type
_entity.pdbx_description
1 polymer ?
#
loop_
_entity_poly.entity_id
_entity_poly.type
_entity_poly.pdbx_seq_one_letter_code
_entity_poly.pdbx_strand_id
1 'polypeptide(L)'
;MHMQLLDLPFEVLCSLPLYIRNIEDFNEASSTCSILYRAFSTATPNTILRLAAASSPTFFTPHLLIAATARQVSDWALQSSSNTEALREALQGGTDGLLNLCVEKAGLTLDDLRRLHLARFSLVNPSSDKIDKMAGDQWYQTPNF
;
A
#
# COMPACT_ATOMS: atom_id res chain seq x y z
N MET A 1 -14.77 31.78 -20.22
CA MET A 1 -15.11 30.40 -20.60
C MET A 1 -14.56 29.51 -19.50
N HIS A 2 -15.42 28.94 -18.65
CA HIS A 2 -14.97 28.04 -17.58
C HIS A 2 -14.76 26.65 -18.17
N MET A 3 -13.51 26.19 -18.20
CA MET A 3 -13.19 24.81 -18.53
C MET A 3 -13.50 23.94 -17.32
N GLN A 4 -14.38 22.96 -17.48
CA GLN A 4 -14.71 22.01 -16.42
C GLN A 4 -13.75 20.82 -16.49
N LEU A 5 -13.61 20.10 -15.37
CA LEU A 5 -12.71 18.95 -15.28
C LEU A 5 -13.00 17.90 -16.37
N LEU A 6 -14.29 17.67 -16.67
CA LEU A 6 -14.73 16.67 -17.63
C LEU A 6 -14.55 17.11 -19.11
N ASP A 7 -14.20 18.37 -19.35
CA ASP A 7 -13.87 18.87 -20.69
C ASP A 7 -12.42 18.55 -21.09
N LEU A 8 -11.61 18.03 -20.15
CA LEU A 8 -10.24 17.62 -20.42
C LEU A 8 -10.17 16.36 -21.29
N PRO A 9 -9.10 16.20 -22.10
CA PRO A 9 -8.84 14.95 -22.81
C PRO A 9 -8.80 13.76 -21.85
N PHE A 10 -9.30 12.61 -22.30
CA PHE A 10 -9.41 11.43 -21.45
C PHE A 10 -8.05 10.94 -20.95
N GLU A 11 -7.00 11.12 -21.73
CA GLU A 11 -5.62 10.80 -21.37
C GLU A 11 -5.12 11.64 -20.19
N VAL A 12 -5.54 12.92 -20.14
CA VAL A 12 -5.23 13.80 -19.01
C VAL A 12 -5.97 13.32 -17.77
N LEU A 13 -7.25 12.93 -17.91
CA LEU A 13 -8.03 12.35 -16.82
C LEU A 13 -7.41 11.06 -16.28
N CYS A 14 -6.83 10.22 -17.14
CA CYS A 14 -6.15 8.98 -16.75
C CYS A 14 -4.87 9.22 -15.93
N SER A 15 -4.29 10.42 -16.00
CA SER A 15 -3.13 10.79 -15.18
C SER A 15 -3.49 11.31 -13.79
N LEU A 16 -4.76 11.68 -13.55
CA LEU A 16 -5.23 12.22 -12.27
C LEU A 16 -4.94 11.32 -11.06
N PRO A 17 -5.06 9.98 -11.12
CA PRO A 17 -4.68 9.10 -10.01
C PRO A 17 -3.26 9.34 -9.47
N LEU A 18 -2.34 9.87 -10.29
CA LEU A 18 -0.98 10.17 -9.86
C LEU A 18 -0.90 11.36 -8.89
N TYR A 19 -1.94 12.19 -8.85
CA TYR A 19 -2.00 13.44 -8.06
C TYR A 19 -3.02 13.37 -6.92
N ILE A 20 -3.66 12.22 -6.74
CA ILE A 20 -4.55 11.96 -5.59
C ILE A 20 -3.69 11.63 -4.36
N ARG A 21 -4.18 12.06 -3.19
CA ARG A 21 -3.42 11.98 -1.93
C ARG A 21 -3.31 10.56 -1.40
N ASN A 22 -4.42 9.81 -1.40
CA ASN A 22 -4.52 8.48 -0.79
C ASN A 22 -5.61 7.63 -1.45
N ILE A 23 -5.79 6.39 -1.00
CA ILE A 23 -6.72 5.46 -1.62
C ILE A 23 -8.19 5.79 -1.32
N GLU A 24 -8.46 6.47 -0.21
CA GLU A 24 -9.79 6.92 0.18
C GLU A 24 -10.29 7.98 -0.80
N ASP A 25 -9.52 9.05 -1.01
CA ASP A 25 -9.80 10.10 -1.99
C ASP A 25 -9.92 9.53 -3.41
N PHE A 26 -9.11 8.53 -3.74
CA PHE A 26 -9.16 7.85 -5.05
C PHE A 26 -10.51 7.16 -5.24
N ASN A 27 -10.98 6.42 -4.23
CA ASN A 27 -12.26 5.75 -4.28
C ASN A 27 -13.41 6.76 -4.35
N GLU A 28 -13.37 7.81 -3.52
CA GLU A 28 -14.36 8.88 -3.53
C GLU A 28 -14.46 9.54 -4.92
N ALA A 29 -13.33 9.98 -5.49
CA ALA A 29 -13.27 10.58 -6.81
C ALA A 29 -13.80 9.64 -7.91
N SER A 30 -13.41 8.37 -7.87
CA SER A 30 -13.89 7.36 -8.84
C SER A 30 -15.40 7.11 -8.74
N SER A 31 -16.01 7.33 -7.57
CA SER A 31 -17.44 7.12 -7.32
C SER A 31 -18.33 8.27 -7.77
N THR A 32 -17.73 9.43 -8.11
CA THR A 32 -18.49 10.64 -8.46
C THR A 32 -19.18 10.56 -9.82
N CYS A 33 -18.51 10.00 -10.84
CA CYS A 33 -19.08 9.86 -12.18
C CYS A 33 -18.41 8.74 -12.99
N SER A 34 -19.11 8.30 -14.05
CA SER A 34 -18.64 7.18 -14.90
C SER A 34 -17.36 7.51 -15.69
N ILE A 35 -17.13 8.78 -16.04
CA ILE A 35 -15.92 9.21 -16.75
C ILE A 35 -14.70 9.07 -15.82
N LEU A 36 -14.79 9.59 -14.59
CA LEU A 36 -13.72 9.48 -13.61
C LEU A 36 -13.52 8.04 -13.17
N TYR A 37 -14.59 7.26 -13.00
CA TYR A 37 -14.49 5.82 -12.76
C TYR A 37 -13.64 5.12 -13.83
N ARG A 38 -13.94 5.37 -15.12
CA ARG A 38 -13.19 4.78 -16.24
C ARG A 38 -11.74 5.26 -16.26
N ALA A 39 -11.50 6.55 -16.10
CA ALA A 39 -10.14 7.09 -16.08
C ALA A 39 -9.31 6.55 -14.89
N PHE A 40 -9.91 6.42 -13.71
CA PHE A 40 -9.22 5.94 -12.52
C PHE A 40 -8.97 4.43 -12.58
N SER A 41 -9.82 3.68 -13.29
CA SER A 41 -9.60 2.24 -13.53
C SER A 41 -8.33 1.93 -14.35
N THR A 42 -7.72 2.92 -15.00
CA THR A 42 -6.43 2.77 -15.71
C THR A 42 -5.22 2.98 -14.80
N ALA A 43 -5.42 3.26 -13.50
CA ALA A 43 -4.32 3.46 -12.57
C ALA A 43 -3.42 2.22 -12.51
N THR A 44 -2.10 2.45 -12.54
CA THR A 44 -1.14 1.36 -12.50
C THR A 44 -1.12 0.70 -11.12
N PRO A 45 -0.69 -0.58 -11.01
CA PRO A 45 -0.54 -1.22 -9.70
C PRO A 45 0.39 -0.46 -8.75
N ASN A 46 1.41 0.22 -9.28
CA ASN A 46 2.30 1.04 -8.48
C ASN A 46 1.57 2.27 -7.91
N THR A 47 0.76 2.94 -8.73
CA THR A 47 -0.07 4.07 -8.29
C THR A 47 -1.00 3.66 -7.14
N ILE A 48 -1.65 2.50 -7.25
CA ILE A 48 -2.54 1.98 -6.20
C ILE A 48 -1.76 1.66 -4.91
N LEU A 49 -0.59 1.02 -5.01
CA LEU A 49 0.27 0.77 -3.84
C LEU A 49 0.70 2.07 -3.16
N ARG A 50 1.09 3.09 -3.93
CA ARG A 50 1.48 4.40 -3.38
C ARG A 50 0.32 5.10 -2.68
N LEU A 51 -0.87 5.05 -3.27
CA LEU A 51 -2.08 5.59 -2.65
C LEU A 51 -2.42 4.85 -1.34
N ALA A 52 -2.27 3.52 -1.31
CA ALA A 52 -2.46 2.71 -0.10
C ALA A 52 -1.42 3.03 0.99
N ALA A 53 -0.16 3.22 0.61
CA ALA A 53 0.91 3.60 1.53
C ALA A 53 0.72 5.01 2.12
N ALA A 54 0.08 5.92 1.38
CA ALA A 54 -0.27 7.26 1.84
C ALA A 54 -1.59 7.31 2.63
N SER A 55 -2.29 6.19 2.77
CA SER A 55 -3.56 6.09 3.50
C SER A 55 -3.31 6.03 5.01
N SER A 56 -4.38 6.21 5.81
CA SER A 56 -4.23 6.11 7.27
C SER A 56 -3.76 4.70 7.68
N PRO A 57 -2.83 4.58 8.65
CA PRO A 57 -2.40 3.29 9.20
C PRO A 57 -3.56 2.43 9.75
N THR A 58 -4.69 3.08 10.07
CA THR A 58 -5.92 2.38 10.44
C THR A 58 -6.39 1.42 9.35
N PHE A 59 -6.30 1.81 8.07
CA PHE A 59 -6.74 0.98 6.94
C PHE A 59 -5.62 0.03 6.47
N PHE A 60 -4.41 0.58 6.28
CA PHE A 60 -3.26 -0.18 5.78
C PHE A 60 -2.05 0.10 6.66
N THR A 61 -1.69 -0.87 7.52
CA THR A 61 -0.45 -0.75 8.28
C THR A 61 0.74 -0.98 7.34
N PRO A 62 1.87 -0.28 7.54
CA PRO A 62 3.08 -0.47 6.75
C PRO A 62 3.51 -1.93 6.63
N HIS A 63 3.44 -2.69 7.74
CA HIS A 63 3.80 -4.10 7.76
C HIS A 63 2.94 -4.98 6.85
N LEU A 64 1.65 -4.68 6.71
CA LEU A 64 0.76 -5.43 5.82
C LEU A 64 1.10 -5.17 4.35
N LEU A 65 1.38 -3.91 3.99
CA LEU A 65 1.78 -3.56 2.63
C LEU A 65 3.14 -4.16 2.26
N ILE A 66 4.09 -4.12 3.19
CA ILE A 66 5.40 -4.78 3.05
C ILE A 66 5.19 -6.29 2.84
N ALA A 67 4.39 -6.95 3.68
CA ALA A 67 4.13 -8.38 3.56
C ALA A 67 3.47 -8.74 2.22
N ALA A 68 2.52 -7.93 1.74
CA ALA A 68 1.84 -8.14 0.47
C ALA A 68 2.77 -7.98 -0.75
N THR A 69 3.81 -7.16 -0.62
CA THR A 69 4.76 -6.84 -1.71
C THR A 69 6.09 -7.59 -1.58
N ALA A 70 6.33 -8.28 -0.47
CA ALA A 70 7.60 -8.92 -0.13
C ALA A 70 8.10 -9.86 -1.25
N ARG A 71 7.22 -10.63 -1.89
CA ARG A 71 7.61 -11.51 -3.00
C ARG A 71 8.13 -10.72 -4.19
N GLN A 72 7.43 -9.68 -4.62
CA GLN A 72 7.84 -8.84 -5.76
C GLN A 72 9.20 -8.17 -5.50
N VAL A 73 9.37 -7.63 -4.29
CA VAL A 73 10.64 -6.99 -3.88
C VAL A 73 11.76 -8.02 -3.78
N SER A 74 11.49 -9.21 -3.25
CA SER A 74 12.47 -10.31 -3.22
C SER A 74 12.88 -10.73 -4.63
N ASP A 75 11.92 -10.93 -5.52
CA ASP A 75 12.18 -11.32 -6.91
C ASP A 75 13.02 -10.25 -7.63
N TRP A 76 12.75 -8.97 -7.38
CA TRP A 76 13.58 -7.86 -7.88
C TRP A 76 14.99 -7.85 -7.26
N ALA A 77 15.11 -8.08 -5.95
CA ALA A 77 16.38 -8.06 -5.24
C ALA A 77 17.33 -9.17 -5.72
N LEU A 78 16.79 -10.33 -6.07
CA LEU A 78 17.55 -11.49 -6.55
C LEU A 78 18.11 -11.32 -7.97
N GLN A 79 17.68 -10.31 -8.73
CA GLN A 79 18.14 -10.09 -10.10
C GLN A 79 19.60 -9.59 -10.19
N SER A 80 20.12 -8.97 -9.13
CA SER A 80 21.51 -8.51 -9.10
C SER A 80 22.04 -8.34 -7.67
N SER A 81 23.37 -8.40 -7.53
CA SER A 81 24.04 -8.10 -6.26
C SER A 81 23.78 -6.66 -5.80
N SER A 82 23.69 -5.71 -6.73
CA SER A 82 23.38 -4.31 -6.42
C SER A 82 21.96 -4.13 -5.87
N ASN A 83 20.97 -4.86 -6.41
CA ASN A 83 19.59 -4.80 -5.90
C ASN A 83 19.50 -5.44 -4.51
N THR A 84 20.26 -6.53 -4.29
CA THR A 84 20.36 -7.15 -2.96
C THR A 84 20.94 -6.17 -1.94
N GLU A 85 21.95 -5.38 -2.31
CA GLU A 85 22.50 -4.36 -1.41
C GLU A 85 21.50 -3.25 -1.12
N ALA A 86 20.80 -2.75 -2.13
CA ALA A 86 19.73 -1.77 -1.94
C ALA A 86 18.60 -2.28 -1.02
N LEU A 87 18.26 -3.59 -1.08
CA LEU A 87 17.34 -4.19 -0.12
C LEU A 87 17.90 -4.19 1.31
N ARG A 88 19.19 -4.47 1.50
CA ARG A 88 19.83 -4.41 2.83
C ARG A 88 19.86 -3.00 3.39
N GLU A 89 20.18 -2.01 2.56
CA GLU A 89 20.14 -0.60 2.93
C GLU A 89 18.72 -0.16 3.33
N ALA A 90 17.71 -0.55 2.55
CA ALA A 90 16.31 -0.26 2.89
C ALA A 90 15.89 -0.89 4.23
N LEU A 91 16.33 -2.12 4.53
CA LEU A 91 16.09 -2.79 5.80
C LEU A 91 16.74 -2.05 6.99
N GLN A 92 17.91 -1.44 6.79
CA GLN A 92 18.56 -0.61 7.83
C GLN A 92 17.74 0.66 8.15
N GLY A 93 16.96 1.16 7.19
CA GLY A 93 16.00 2.25 7.38
C GLY A 93 14.73 1.86 8.14
N GLY A 94 14.63 0.62 8.63
CA GLY A 94 13.46 0.12 9.35
C GLY A 94 12.22 -0.01 8.47
N THR A 95 11.04 0.08 9.09
CA THR A 95 9.76 -0.10 8.41
C THR A 95 9.55 0.92 7.29
N ASP A 96 9.90 2.18 7.50
CA ASP A 96 9.71 3.24 6.51
C ASP A 96 10.66 3.08 5.33
N GLY A 97 11.94 2.77 5.60
CA GLY A 97 12.92 2.46 4.56
C GLY A 97 12.49 1.29 3.68
N LEU A 98 12.01 0.22 4.30
CA LEU A 98 11.52 -0.95 3.58
C LEU A 98 10.22 -0.67 2.81
N LEU A 99 9.25 0.04 3.40
CA LEU A 99 8.02 0.41 2.71
C LEU A 99 8.30 1.30 1.50
N ASN A 100 9.23 2.26 1.60
CA ASN A 100 9.63 3.11 0.49
C ASN A 100 10.19 2.28 -0.67
N LEU A 101 11.04 1.28 -0.38
CA LEU A 101 11.54 0.36 -1.40
C LEU A 101 10.40 -0.47 -2.01
N CYS A 102 9.45 -0.95 -1.21
CA CYS A 102 8.26 -1.65 -1.71
C CYS A 102 7.46 -0.77 -2.67
N VAL A 103 7.21 0.49 -2.30
CA VAL A 103 6.51 1.45 -3.16
C VAL A 103 7.29 1.74 -4.44
N GLU A 104 8.62 1.68 -4.43
CA GLU A 104 9.44 1.91 -5.63
C GLU A 104 9.44 0.70 -6.58
N LYS A 105 9.48 -0.53 -6.05
CA LYS A 105 9.77 -1.74 -6.83
C LYS A 105 8.58 -2.67 -7.04
N ALA A 106 7.46 -2.44 -6.37
CA ALA A 106 6.29 -3.30 -6.45
C ALA A 106 5.04 -2.54 -6.90
N GLY A 107 3.95 -3.29 -7.06
CA GLY A 107 2.61 -2.74 -7.26
C GLY A 107 1.55 -3.67 -6.69
N LEU A 108 0.38 -3.10 -6.40
CA LEU A 108 -0.80 -3.83 -5.94
C LEU A 108 -2.01 -3.37 -6.74
N THR A 109 -2.93 -4.28 -7.01
CA THR A 109 -4.24 -3.94 -7.57
C THR A 109 -5.24 -3.60 -6.47
N LEU A 110 -6.38 -3.00 -6.82
CA LEU A 110 -7.48 -2.82 -5.87
C LEU A 110 -7.97 -4.17 -5.29
N ASP A 111 -7.92 -5.23 -6.10
CA ASP A 111 -8.28 -6.57 -5.63
C ASP A 111 -7.25 -7.13 -4.64
N ASP A 112 -5.97 -6.83 -4.81
CA ASP A 112 -4.94 -7.15 -3.81
C ASP A 112 -5.23 -6.45 -2.49
N LEU A 113 -5.57 -5.16 -2.52
CA LEU A 113 -5.91 -4.40 -1.31
C LEU A 113 -7.16 -4.97 -0.62
N ARG A 114 -8.19 -5.34 -1.38
CA ARG A 114 -9.39 -6.00 -0.84
C ARG A 114 -9.04 -7.33 -0.17
N ARG A 115 -8.24 -8.16 -0.82
CA ARG A 115 -7.77 -9.44 -0.24
C ARG A 115 -6.96 -9.23 1.02
N LEU A 116 -6.05 -8.25 1.02
CA LEU A 116 -5.22 -7.91 2.17
C LEU A 116 -6.05 -7.42 3.36
N HIS A 117 -7.03 -6.55 3.09
CA HIS A 117 -7.96 -6.09 4.11
C HIS A 117 -8.75 -7.26 4.72
N LEU A 118 -9.30 -8.17 3.89
CA LEU A 118 -9.98 -9.36 4.38
C LEU A 118 -9.07 -10.28 5.20
N ALA A 119 -7.82 -10.50 4.75
CA ALA A 119 -6.83 -11.30 5.47
C ALA A 119 -6.47 -10.68 6.83
N ARG A 120 -6.37 -9.35 6.90
CA ARG A 120 -6.14 -8.63 8.16
C ARG A 120 -7.19 -8.96 9.20
N PHE A 121 -8.47 -8.86 8.85
CA PHE A 121 -9.56 -9.08 9.80
C PHE A 121 -9.82 -10.57 10.10
N SER A 122 -9.61 -11.45 9.13
CA SER A 122 -9.90 -12.88 9.30
C SER A 122 -8.75 -13.69 9.92
N LEU A 123 -7.51 -13.25 9.73
CA LEU A 123 -6.32 -14.00 10.13
C LEU A 123 -5.40 -13.20 11.05
N VAL A 124 -4.99 -12.00 10.64
CA VAL A 124 -3.94 -11.25 11.34
C VAL A 124 -4.45 -10.77 12.70
N ASN A 125 -5.56 -10.03 12.75
CA ASN A 125 -6.08 -9.49 14.01
C ASN A 125 -6.43 -10.61 15.01
N PRO A 126 -7.16 -11.69 14.64
CA PRO A 126 -7.44 -12.77 15.59
C PRO A 126 -6.18 -13.49 16.09
N SER A 127 -5.13 -13.56 15.27
CA SER A 127 -3.86 -14.16 15.68
C SER A 127 -3.11 -13.26 16.65
N SER A 128 -3.04 -11.95 16.36
CA SER A 128 -2.48 -10.95 17.27
C SER A 128 -3.20 -10.96 18.62
N ASP A 129 -4.54 -10.98 18.63
CA ASP A 129 -5.34 -11.03 19.85
C ASP A 129 -5.08 -12.29 20.68
N LYS A 130 -4.85 -13.44 20.03
CA LYS A 130 -4.51 -14.68 20.73
C LYS A 130 -3.11 -14.62 21.33
N ILE A 131 -2.14 -14.11 20.59
CA ILE A 131 -0.77 -13.93 21.07
C ILE A 131 -0.75 -13.01 22.28
N ASP A 132 -1.45 -11.88 22.19
CA ASP A 132 -1.58 -10.91 23.27
C ASP A 132 -2.22 -11.53 24.52
N LYS A 133 -3.30 -12.30 24.36
CA LYS A 133 -3.92 -13.03 25.50
C LYS A 133 -3.03 -14.10 26.11
N MET A 134 -2.11 -14.69 25.36
CA MET A 134 -1.24 -15.76 25.82
C MET A 134 0.02 -15.24 26.51
N ALA A 135 0.58 -14.13 26.03
CA ALA A 135 1.91 -13.65 26.42
C ALA A 135 1.97 -12.17 26.79
N GLY A 136 0.90 -11.39 26.58
CA GLY A 136 0.86 -9.94 26.78
C GLY A 136 1.23 -9.55 28.20
N ASP A 137 0.54 -10.11 29.20
CA ASP A 137 0.81 -9.80 30.61
C ASP A 137 2.24 -10.18 31.05
N GLN A 138 2.81 -11.26 30.49
CA GLN A 138 4.19 -11.67 30.79
C GLN A 138 5.22 -10.73 30.14
N TRP A 139 4.97 -10.25 28.92
CA TRP A 139 5.84 -9.31 28.24
C TRP A 139 5.86 -7.95 28.93
N TYR A 140 4.70 -7.41 29.32
CA TYR A 140 4.64 -6.14 30.04
C TYR A 140 5.25 -6.18 31.45
N GLN A 141 5.38 -7.37 32.06
CA GLN A 141 6.06 -7.55 33.34
C GLN A 141 7.57 -7.83 33.21
N THR A 142 8.09 -7.99 31.98
CA THR A 142 9.51 -8.22 31.75
C THR A 142 10.26 -6.88 31.75
N PRO A 143 11.26 -6.67 32.64
CA PRO A 143 12.02 -5.42 32.65
C PRO A 143 12.73 -5.18 31.32
N ASN A 144 12.55 -4.00 30.73
CA ASN A 144 13.11 -3.56 29.46
C ASN A 144 12.55 -4.27 28.20
N PHE A 145 11.31 -4.74 28.25
CA PHE A 145 10.55 -5.11 27.06
C PHE A 145 9.88 -3.90 26.41
#